data_AF-A0A4R6LZA9-F1
#
_entry.id   AF-A0A4R6LZA9-F1
#
_cell.length_a   1.000
_cell.length_b   1.000
_cell.length_c   1.000
_cell.angle_alpha   90.00
_cell.angle_beta   90.00
_cell.angle_gamma   90.00
#
_symmetry.space_group_name_H-M   'P 1'
#
loop_
_entity.id
_entity.type
_entity.pdbx_description
1 polymer ?
#
loop_
_entity_poly.entity_id
_entity_poly.type
_entity_poly.pdbx_seq_one_letter_code
_entity_poly.pdbx_strand_id
1 'polypeptide(L)'
;MPQQNLGDYLSTLTKKELTEIRQYWQFGGISQLNKSELIEALAERIKAQLKDWLKYQLPRNIDFLEMVIEKQKQKQRVKVTFKEVLPDALNNFYYRGILDLIDDEEETTVRIPADLVPQIEEVITDSEFKEQLKKNKEIMTFVSGLLVYYGALSVSEIYDFYEKYYDNSEKDVNYLYLRKLVDEIYLSTDRIERYSYYYLDPGVISPEEIIDEIEMRQNVDYYLPRKKDILYAGSNEEEKLNSVQRKFKKMLINDFSIPEDRAEDILWTMKLDIKNDFSSMSMLQDFAIDYEFKNEKQTQEFVKQLNELHNNTRMWILKGHTPEELFEEERKHLQPLSKNERDGSVGEQTVVKGEKVGRNDPCPCGSGKKYKKCCLGKES
;
A
#
# COMPACT_ATOMS: atom_id res chain seq x y z
N MET A 1 41.65 -12.43 8.35
CA MET A 1 41.16 -13.59 7.60
C MET A 1 40.89 -13.12 6.17
N PRO A 2 41.18 -13.91 5.13
CA PRO A 2 40.86 -13.53 3.76
C PRO A 2 39.35 -13.24 3.66
N GLN A 3 38.97 -12.24 2.87
CA GLN A 3 37.55 -11.97 2.64
C GLN A 3 36.92 -13.21 1.99
N GLN A 4 35.77 -13.62 2.53
CA GLN A 4 35.08 -14.83 2.11
C GLN A 4 34.37 -14.58 0.78
N ASN A 5 34.59 -15.46 -0.20
CA ASN A 5 33.88 -15.41 -1.48
C ASN A 5 32.45 -15.96 -1.34
N LEU A 6 31.61 -15.76 -2.36
CA LEU A 6 30.22 -16.20 -2.34
C LEU A 6 30.10 -17.70 -2.08
N GLY A 7 30.89 -18.53 -2.76
CA GLY A 7 30.87 -19.98 -2.56
C GLY A 7 31.22 -20.39 -1.11
N ASP A 8 32.23 -19.73 -0.54
CA ASP A 8 32.62 -19.96 0.85
C ASP A 8 31.49 -19.55 1.81
N TYR A 9 30.83 -18.40 1.57
CA TYR A 9 29.69 -17.94 2.37
C TYR A 9 28.53 -18.94 2.28
N LEU A 10 28.10 -19.31 1.07
CA LEU A 10 27.02 -20.28 0.87
C LEU A 10 27.33 -21.63 1.53
N SER A 11 28.59 -22.02 1.67
CA SER A 11 28.98 -23.26 2.36
C SER A 11 28.63 -23.27 3.86
N THR A 12 28.58 -22.11 4.51
CA THR A 12 28.23 -21.97 5.94
C THR A 12 26.73 -22.16 6.18
N LEU A 13 25.90 -21.93 5.17
CA LEU A 13 24.45 -22.04 5.24
C LEU A 13 23.98 -23.50 5.25
N THR A 14 22.83 -23.76 5.85
CA THR A 14 22.12 -25.05 5.79
C THR A 14 21.51 -25.28 4.41
N LYS A 15 21.16 -26.54 4.09
CA LYS A 15 20.47 -26.86 2.82
C LYS A 15 19.10 -26.16 2.74
N LYS A 16 18.46 -25.87 3.88
CA LYS A 16 17.18 -25.15 3.93
C LYS A 16 17.37 -23.69 3.49
N GLU A 17 18.32 -22.97 4.08
CA GLU A 17 18.63 -21.58 3.70
C GLU A 17 19.07 -21.48 2.23
N LEU A 18 19.88 -22.41 1.74
CA LEU A 18 20.22 -22.46 0.31
C LEU A 18 18.99 -22.69 -0.59
N THR A 19 18.00 -23.45 -0.11
CA THR A 19 16.74 -23.65 -0.82
C THR A 19 15.88 -22.39 -0.82
N GLU A 20 15.88 -21.63 0.27
CA GLU A 20 15.22 -20.32 0.36
C GLU A 20 15.87 -19.33 -0.61
N ILE A 21 17.21 -19.27 -0.66
CA ILE A 21 17.93 -18.45 -1.65
C ILE A 21 17.54 -18.83 -3.08
N ARG A 22 17.52 -20.13 -3.39
CA ARG A 22 17.08 -20.64 -4.70
C ARG A 22 15.65 -20.18 -5.03
N GLN A 23 14.73 -20.20 -4.06
CA GLN A 23 13.34 -19.81 -4.23
C GLN A 23 13.20 -18.30 -4.45
N TYR A 24 13.95 -17.48 -3.72
CA TYR A 24 13.97 -16.02 -3.86
C TYR A 24 14.41 -15.58 -5.26
N TRP A 25 15.40 -16.27 -5.82
CA TRP A 25 15.83 -16.09 -7.21
C TRP A 25 14.95 -16.79 -8.25
N GLN A 26 13.99 -17.61 -7.80
CA GLN A 26 13.16 -18.46 -8.66
C GLN A 26 14.00 -19.37 -9.58
N PHE A 27 15.18 -19.81 -9.11
CA PHE A 27 16.05 -20.70 -9.88
C PHE A 27 15.45 -22.12 -9.99
N GLY A 28 14.93 -22.41 -11.19
CA GLY A 28 14.42 -23.72 -11.57
C GLY A 28 15.51 -24.75 -11.89
N GLY A 29 15.15 -26.03 -11.85
CA GLY A 29 16.00 -27.13 -12.30
C GLY A 29 17.14 -27.55 -11.36
N ILE A 30 17.27 -26.93 -10.18
CA ILE A 30 18.36 -27.22 -9.22
C ILE A 30 17.87 -27.64 -7.82
N SER A 31 16.58 -27.94 -7.67
CA SER A 31 16.00 -28.30 -6.35
C SER A 31 16.41 -29.68 -5.85
N GLN A 32 16.81 -30.59 -6.74
CA GLN A 32 17.19 -31.97 -6.38
C GLN A 32 18.69 -32.12 -6.08
N LEU A 33 19.48 -31.08 -6.29
CA LEU A 33 20.93 -31.12 -6.08
C LEU A 33 21.28 -31.42 -4.62
N ASN A 34 22.42 -32.07 -4.41
CA ASN A 34 22.99 -32.20 -3.07
C ASN A 34 23.54 -30.84 -2.59
N LYS A 35 23.96 -30.72 -1.32
CA LYS A 35 24.38 -29.42 -0.75
C LYS A 35 25.55 -28.81 -1.52
N SER A 36 26.57 -29.59 -1.87
CA SER A 36 27.76 -29.11 -2.58
C SER A 36 27.42 -28.62 -3.98
N GLU A 37 26.69 -29.44 -4.75
CA GLU A 37 26.23 -29.09 -6.09
C GLU A 37 25.31 -27.86 -6.09
N LEU A 38 24.45 -27.73 -5.08
CA LEU A 38 23.57 -26.57 -4.94
C LEU A 38 24.35 -25.28 -4.67
N ILE A 39 25.39 -25.32 -3.83
CA ILE A 39 26.26 -24.16 -3.56
C ILE A 39 26.93 -23.68 -4.85
N GLU A 40 27.51 -24.60 -5.63
CA GLU A 40 28.17 -24.26 -6.90
C GLU A 40 27.17 -23.64 -7.88
N ALA A 41 26.00 -24.27 -8.07
CA ALA A 41 24.96 -23.79 -8.96
C ALA A 41 24.39 -22.41 -8.53
N LEU A 42 24.23 -22.18 -7.22
CA LEU A 42 23.78 -20.88 -6.70
C LEU A 42 24.84 -19.81 -6.89
N ALA A 43 26.11 -20.09 -6.56
CA ALA A 43 27.19 -19.13 -6.69
C ALA A 43 27.34 -18.64 -8.14
N GLU A 44 27.25 -19.56 -9.11
CA GLU A 44 27.32 -19.23 -10.54
C GLU A 44 26.12 -18.39 -10.99
N ARG A 45 24.89 -18.83 -10.65
CA ARG A 45 23.66 -18.15 -11.10
C ARG A 45 23.44 -16.80 -10.44
N ILE A 46 23.77 -16.64 -9.16
CA ILE A 46 23.70 -15.36 -8.45
C ILE A 46 24.61 -14.35 -9.14
N LYS A 47 25.87 -14.71 -9.40
CA LYS A 47 26.81 -13.84 -10.13
C LYS A 47 26.29 -13.47 -11.52
N ALA A 48 25.75 -14.43 -12.26
CA ALA A 48 25.20 -14.19 -13.59
C ALA A 48 23.97 -13.24 -13.59
N GLN A 49 23.17 -13.25 -12.53
CA GLN A 49 21.92 -12.46 -12.44
C GLN A 49 22.06 -11.16 -11.65
N LEU A 50 23.16 -10.97 -10.92
CA LEU A 50 23.37 -9.82 -10.03
C LEU A 50 23.18 -8.49 -10.76
N LYS A 51 23.81 -8.33 -11.93
CA LYS A 51 23.69 -7.09 -12.74
C LYS A 51 22.26 -6.83 -13.20
N ASP A 52 21.47 -7.87 -13.54
CA ASP A 52 20.07 -7.67 -13.92
C ASP A 52 19.23 -7.26 -12.72
N TRP A 53 19.40 -7.93 -11.58
CA TRP A 53 18.66 -7.62 -10.36
C TRP A 53 18.95 -6.21 -9.84
N LEU A 54 20.20 -5.73 -9.92
CA LEU A 54 20.57 -4.38 -9.51
C LEU A 54 19.74 -3.30 -10.22
N LYS A 55 19.29 -3.53 -11.47
CA LYS A 55 18.50 -2.56 -12.26
C LYS A 55 17.17 -2.18 -11.63
N TYR A 56 16.64 -3.00 -10.72
CA TYR A 56 15.35 -2.80 -10.05
C TYR A 56 15.51 -2.29 -8.62
N GLN A 57 16.74 -1.98 -8.19
CA GLN A 57 17.00 -1.48 -6.84
C GLN A 57 16.60 -0.02 -6.68
N LEU A 58 16.40 0.36 -5.41
CA LEU A 58 16.04 1.70 -4.99
C LEU A 58 17.30 2.46 -4.52
N PRO A 59 17.31 3.80 -4.56
CA PRO A 59 18.47 4.59 -4.12
C PRO A 59 18.98 4.22 -2.72
N ARG A 60 18.07 4.10 -1.73
CA ARG A 60 18.44 3.73 -0.35
C ARG A 60 19.15 2.37 -0.25
N ASN A 61 18.75 1.41 -1.10
CA ASN A 61 19.37 0.09 -1.15
C ASN A 61 20.80 0.16 -1.71
N ILE A 62 21.01 0.98 -2.75
CA ILE A 62 22.34 1.19 -3.33
C ILE A 62 23.25 1.97 -2.39
N ASP A 63 22.75 3.03 -1.75
CA ASP A 63 23.49 3.79 -0.74
C ASP A 63 23.96 2.87 0.40
N PHE A 64 23.11 1.91 0.81
CA PHE A 64 23.46 0.90 1.79
C PHE A 64 24.55 -0.06 1.31
N LEU A 65 24.45 -0.60 0.09
CA LEU A 65 25.49 -1.47 -0.47
C LEU A 65 26.83 -0.75 -0.60
N GLU A 66 26.84 0.50 -1.07
CA GLU A 66 28.03 1.36 -1.12
C GLU A 66 28.65 1.55 0.26
N MET A 67 27.83 1.87 1.27
CA MET A 67 28.29 2.01 2.65
C MET A 67 28.95 0.72 3.16
N VAL A 68 28.34 -0.46 2.90
CA VAL A 68 28.91 -1.74 3.32
C VAL A 68 30.23 -2.01 2.60
N ILE A 69 30.30 -1.78 1.28
CA ILE A 69 31.52 -1.95 0.47
C ILE A 69 32.67 -1.09 1.03
N GLU A 70 32.41 0.17 1.36
CA GLU A 70 33.43 1.07 1.91
C GLU A 70 33.87 0.68 3.32
N LYS A 71 32.92 0.44 4.23
CA LYS A 71 33.24 0.07 5.63
C LYS A 71 33.94 -1.30 5.72
N GLN A 72 33.60 -2.24 4.83
CA GLN A 72 34.17 -3.59 4.88
C GLN A 72 35.64 -3.68 4.43
N LYS A 73 36.15 -2.66 3.73
CA LYS A 73 37.58 -2.53 3.40
C LYS A 73 38.44 -2.46 4.68
N GLN A 74 37.89 -1.91 5.76
CA GLN A 74 38.58 -1.73 7.04
C GLN A 74 38.20 -2.78 8.09
N LYS A 75 36.92 -3.18 8.12
CA LYS A 75 36.35 -4.09 9.13
C LYS A 75 35.77 -5.29 8.40
N GLN A 76 36.28 -6.50 8.63
CA GLN A 76 35.82 -7.70 7.91
C GLN A 76 34.29 -7.87 7.90
N ARG A 77 33.59 -7.42 8.95
CA ARG A 77 32.12 -7.27 8.99
C ARG A 77 31.75 -5.83 9.39
N VAL A 78 30.58 -5.40 8.96
CA VAL A 78 30.04 -4.05 9.18
C VAL A 78 28.82 -4.14 10.09
N LYS A 79 28.86 -3.46 11.24
CA LYS A 79 27.69 -3.28 12.11
C LYS A 79 26.69 -2.34 11.46
N VAL A 80 25.41 -2.69 11.48
CA VAL A 80 24.32 -1.94 10.84
C VAL A 80 23.13 -1.78 11.77
N THR A 81 22.28 -0.80 11.48
CA THR A 81 21.07 -0.45 12.23
C THR A 81 19.90 -0.17 11.29
N PHE A 82 18.67 -0.13 11.82
CA PHE A 82 17.45 0.19 11.06
C PHE A 82 17.47 1.58 10.38
N LYS A 83 18.36 2.47 10.83
CA LYS A 83 18.57 3.77 10.18
C LYS A 83 19.25 3.61 8.82
N GLU A 84 20.19 2.68 8.72
CA GLU A 84 20.99 2.44 7.52
C GLU A 84 20.26 1.55 6.51
N VAL A 85 19.46 0.59 6.98
CA VAL A 85 18.72 -0.36 6.12
C VAL A 85 17.40 -0.77 6.76
N LEU A 86 16.34 -0.90 5.96
CA LEU A 86 15.07 -1.44 6.44
C LEU A 86 15.18 -2.95 6.67
N PRO A 87 14.48 -3.52 7.67
CA PRO A 87 14.46 -4.97 7.89
C PRO A 87 14.10 -5.76 6.63
N ASP A 88 13.12 -5.32 5.85
CA ASP A 88 12.70 -5.97 4.60
C ASP A 88 13.82 -5.96 3.55
N ALA A 89 14.46 -4.80 3.33
CA ALA A 89 15.60 -4.70 2.44
C ALA A 89 16.76 -5.60 2.89
N LEU A 90 17.05 -5.63 4.20
CA LEU A 90 18.10 -6.48 4.76
C LEU A 90 17.82 -7.96 4.50
N ASN A 91 16.58 -8.40 4.75
CA ASN A 91 16.13 -9.76 4.46
C ASN A 91 16.20 -10.07 2.96
N ASN A 92 15.77 -9.16 2.09
CA ASN A 92 15.86 -9.32 0.64
C ASN A 92 17.30 -9.57 0.19
N PHE A 93 18.27 -8.78 0.66
CA PHE A 93 19.68 -9.00 0.34
C PHE A 93 20.21 -10.34 0.87
N TYR A 94 19.85 -10.71 2.10
CA TYR A 94 20.26 -11.98 2.72
C TYR A 94 19.69 -13.18 1.97
N TYR A 95 18.38 -13.22 1.72
CA TYR A 95 17.74 -14.31 0.97
C TYR A 95 18.08 -14.29 -0.52
N ARG A 96 18.76 -13.26 -1.03
CA ARG A 96 19.40 -13.29 -2.36
C ARG A 96 20.85 -13.76 -2.32
N GLY A 97 21.40 -14.05 -1.15
CA GLY A 97 22.81 -14.44 -0.98
C GLY A 97 23.79 -13.30 -1.29
N ILE A 98 23.32 -12.05 -1.29
CA ILE A 98 24.11 -10.85 -1.57
C ILE A 98 24.80 -10.36 -0.29
N LEU A 99 24.16 -10.59 0.86
CA LEU A 99 24.72 -10.31 2.18
C LEU A 99 24.83 -11.57 3.01
N ASP A 100 26.02 -11.75 3.57
CA ASP A 100 26.22 -12.56 4.75
C ASP A 100 25.76 -11.72 5.97
N LEU A 101 24.67 -12.16 6.59
CA LEU A 101 24.04 -11.54 7.76
C LEU A 101 24.28 -12.40 9.00
N ILE A 102 24.72 -11.75 10.08
CA ILE A 102 24.68 -12.29 11.44
C ILE A 102 23.83 -11.33 12.26
N ASP A 103 22.81 -11.86 12.90
CA ASP A 103 21.91 -11.11 13.78
C ASP A 103 21.82 -11.87 15.11
N ASP A 104 22.37 -11.27 16.16
CA ASP A 104 22.34 -11.79 17.52
C ASP A 104 21.77 -10.74 18.50
N GLU A 105 21.65 -11.09 19.78
CA GLU A 105 21.04 -10.20 20.78
C GLU A 105 21.81 -8.89 21.00
N GLU A 106 23.10 -8.84 20.64
CA GLU A 106 23.96 -7.68 20.87
C GLU A 106 24.11 -6.80 19.62
N GLU A 107 24.18 -7.43 18.44
CA GLU A 107 24.38 -6.72 17.19
C GLU A 107 23.95 -7.43 15.90
N THR A 108 23.55 -6.60 14.94
CA THR A 108 23.38 -6.99 13.54
C THR A 108 24.64 -6.60 12.75
N THR A 109 25.30 -7.58 12.14
CA THR A 109 26.49 -7.37 11.30
C THR A 109 26.38 -8.03 9.93
N VAL A 110 26.81 -7.29 8.90
CA VAL A 110 26.75 -7.72 7.51
C VAL A 110 28.11 -7.73 6.83
N ARG A 111 28.21 -8.47 5.74
CA ARG A 111 29.33 -8.42 4.80
C ARG A 111 28.84 -8.79 3.40
N ILE A 112 29.38 -8.14 2.38
CA ILE A 112 29.20 -8.53 0.98
C ILE A 112 30.33 -9.50 0.59
N PRO A 113 30.03 -10.69 0.02
CA PRO A 113 31.05 -11.61 -0.47
C PRO A 113 32.02 -10.94 -1.45
N ALA A 114 33.33 -11.20 -1.29
CA ALA A 114 34.38 -10.42 -1.95
C ALA A 114 34.32 -10.43 -3.48
N ASP A 115 33.91 -11.55 -4.06
CA ASP A 115 33.77 -11.74 -5.50
C ASP A 115 32.46 -11.16 -6.09
N LEU A 116 31.56 -10.63 -5.26
CA LEU A 116 30.43 -9.82 -5.69
C LEU A 116 30.78 -8.33 -5.74
N VAL A 117 31.69 -7.85 -4.88
CA VAL A 117 32.02 -6.42 -4.75
C VAL A 117 32.40 -5.77 -6.08
N PRO A 118 33.33 -6.32 -6.90
CA PRO A 118 33.72 -5.68 -8.15
C PRO A 118 32.55 -5.53 -9.13
N GLN A 119 31.62 -6.51 -9.14
CA GLN A 119 30.45 -6.45 -10.01
C GLN A 119 29.44 -5.39 -9.56
N ILE A 120 29.28 -5.21 -8.24
CA ILE A 120 28.43 -4.16 -7.69
C ILE A 120 29.07 -2.79 -7.97
N GLU A 121 30.36 -2.61 -7.66
CA GLU A 121 31.11 -1.36 -7.92
C GLU A 121 31.08 -0.96 -9.40
N GLU A 122 31.19 -1.91 -10.33
CA GLU A 122 31.06 -1.67 -11.77
C GLU A 122 29.69 -1.09 -12.14
N VAL A 123 28.60 -1.63 -11.57
CA VAL A 123 27.23 -1.19 -11.89
C VAL A 123 26.90 0.15 -11.24
N ILE A 124 27.22 0.34 -9.96
CA ILE A 124 26.85 1.56 -9.22
C ILE A 124 27.57 2.81 -9.73
N THR A 125 28.75 2.64 -10.34
CA THR A 125 29.53 3.75 -10.92
C THR A 125 29.06 4.18 -12.30
N ASP A 126 28.26 3.35 -12.99
CA ASP A 126 27.70 3.64 -14.31
C ASP A 126 26.69 4.80 -14.26
N SER A 127 26.84 5.76 -15.18
CA SER A 127 25.95 6.90 -15.30
C SER A 127 24.53 6.51 -15.74
N GLU A 128 24.40 5.50 -16.61
CA GLU A 128 23.07 5.04 -17.06
C GLU A 128 22.32 4.39 -15.89
N PHE A 129 23.02 3.61 -15.08
CA PHE A 129 22.48 3.04 -13.85
C PHE A 129 22.00 4.11 -12.86
N LYS A 130 22.75 5.20 -12.67
CA LYS A 130 22.34 6.32 -11.80
C LYS A 130 21.06 7.00 -12.26
N GLU A 131 20.85 7.13 -13.58
CA GLU A 131 19.60 7.67 -14.12
C GLU A 131 18.44 6.68 -13.93
N GLN A 132 18.70 5.39 -14.15
CA GLN A 132 17.73 4.32 -13.88
C GLN A 132 17.28 4.31 -12.41
N LEU A 133 18.17 4.54 -11.44
CA LEU A 133 17.82 4.63 -10.02
C LEU A 133 16.86 5.79 -9.71
N LYS A 134 17.04 6.95 -10.35
CA LYS A 134 16.11 8.08 -10.19
C LYS A 134 14.73 7.72 -10.71
N LYS A 135 14.68 7.09 -11.88
CA LYS A 135 13.45 6.59 -12.48
C LYS A 135 12.76 5.54 -11.60
N ASN A 136 13.52 4.63 -10.98
CA ASN A 136 12.95 3.64 -10.05
C ASN A 136 12.30 4.31 -8.85
N LYS A 137 12.95 5.34 -8.28
CA LYS A 137 12.38 6.14 -7.20
C LYS A 137 11.11 6.85 -7.63
N GLU A 138 11.07 7.41 -8.84
CA GLU A 138 9.89 8.07 -9.37
C GLU A 138 8.73 7.09 -9.52
N ILE A 139 8.97 5.91 -10.10
CA ILE A 139 7.96 4.87 -10.27
C ILE A 139 7.48 4.36 -8.90
N MET A 140 8.38 4.12 -7.95
CA MET A 140 8.00 3.76 -6.57
C MET A 140 7.07 4.80 -5.97
N THR A 141 7.44 6.08 -6.08
CA THR A 141 6.61 7.20 -5.59
C THR A 141 5.26 7.22 -6.29
N PHE A 142 5.21 6.99 -7.60
CA PHE A 142 3.97 6.93 -8.35
C PHE A 142 3.08 5.76 -7.89
N VAL A 143 3.63 4.54 -7.77
CA VAL A 143 2.90 3.34 -7.33
C VAL A 143 2.37 3.51 -5.90
N SER A 144 3.20 3.95 -4.95
CA SER A 144 2.74 4.26 -3.59
C SER A 144 1.61 5.30 -3.61
N GLY A 145 1.73 6.32 -4.47
CA GLY A 145 0.69 7.34 -4.62
C GLY A 145 -0.62 6.77 -5.14
N LEU A 146 -0.59 5.86 -6.12
CA LEU A 146 -1.79 5.18 -6.59
C LEU A 146 -2.44 4.38 -5.45
N LEU A 147 -1.65 3.67 -4.65
CA LEU A 147 -2.15 2.85 -3.54
C LEU A 147 -2.78 3.70 -2.42
N VAL A 148 -2.24 4.88 -2.11
CA VAL A 148 -2.91 5.84 -1.19
C VAL A 148 -4.33 6.17 -1.68
N TYR A 149 -4.54 6.32 -2.99
CA TYR A 149 -5.84 6.63 -3.57
C TYR A 149 -6.78 5.42 -3.68
N TYR A 150 -6.26 4.23 -3.96
CA TYR A 150 -7.08 3.09 -4.39
C TYR A 150 -7.03 1.87 -3.47
N GLY A 151 -6.09 1.81 -2.53
CA GLY A 151 -5.97 0.79 -1.50
C GLY A 151 -5.41 -0.52 -2.04
N ALA A 152 -5.95 -1.03 -3.14
CA ALA A 152 -5.54 -2.26 -3.77
C ALA A 152 -5.50 -2.12 -5.29
N LEU A 153 -4.39 -2.53 -5.91
CA LEU A 153 -4.26 -2.62 -7.37
C LEU A 153 -3.46 -3.85 -7.78
N SER A 154 -3.91 -4.52 -8.84
CA SER A 154 -3.10 -5.51 -9.55
C SER A 154 -1.99 -4.83 -10.33
N VAL A 155 -0.93 -5.60 -10.67
CA VAL A 155 0.15 -5.08 -11.53
C VAL A 155 -0.33 -4.61 -12.90
N SER A 156 -1.40 -5.21 -13.43
CA SER A 156 -2.00 -4.78 -14.71
C SER A 156 -2.59 -3.39 -14.59
N GLU A 157 -3.36 -3.15 -13.53
CA GLU A 157 -3.96 -1.83 -13.30
C GLU A 157 -2.90 -0.76 -13.02
N ILE A 158 -1.85 -1.09 -12.25
CA ILE A 158 -0.72 -0.18 -12.04
C ILE A 158 -0.07 0.16 -13.39
N TYR A 159 0.10 -0.81 -14.28
CA TYR A 159 0.64 -0.59 -15.62
C TYR A 159 -0.28 0.28 -16.48
N ASP A 160 -1.59 0.03 -16.46
CA ASP A 160 -2.57 0.84 -17.20
C ASP A 160 -2.58 2.30 -16.71
N PHE A 161 -2.45 2.52 -15.39
CA PHE A 161 -2.29 3.87 -14.84
C PHE A 161 -0.96 4.49 -15.24
N TYR A 162 0.15 3.74 -15.20
CA TYR A 162 1.43 4.23 -15.67
C TYR A 162 1.33 4.67 -17.14
N GLU A 163 0.74 3.86 -18.00
CA GLU A 163 0.50 4.18 -19.40
C GLU A 163 -0.40 5.40 -19.63
N LYS A 164 -1.32 5.66 -18.70
CA LYS A 164 -2.24 6.79 -18.76
C LYS A 164 -1.62 8.11 -18.30
N TYR A 165 -0.72 8.07 -17.32
CA TYR A 165 -0.11 9.27 -16.72
C TYR A 165 1.27 9.62 -17.30
N TYR A 166 1.92 8.70 -17.99
CA TYR A 166 3.19 8.93 -18.66
C TYR A 166 2.97 8.99 -20.17
N ASP A 167 3.36 10.11 -20.79
CA ASP A 167 3.24 10.32 -22.24
C ASP A 167 4.27 9.46 -23.00
N ASN A 168 4.09 9.25 -24.30
CA ASN A 168 4.96 8.38 -25.12
C ASN A 168 6.46 8.78 -25.08
N SER A 169 6.80 10.04 -24.81
CA SER A 169 8.18 10.49 -24.61
C SER A 169 8.77 10.15 -23.24
N GLU A 170 7.91 9.84 -22.27
CA GLU A 170 8.26 9.40 -20.91
C GLU A 170 8.05 7.88 -20.72
N LYS A 171 7.35 7.22 -21.66
CA LYS A 171 7.14 5.76 -21.66
C LYS A 171 8.39 5.02 -22.11
N ASP A 172 9.19 4.64 -21.14
CA ASP A 172 10.39 3.82 -21.32
C ASP A 172 10.40 2.60 -20.38
N VAL A 173 9.24 2.30 -19.77
CA VAL A 173 9.00 1.15 -18.91
C VAL A 173 8.01 0.22 -19.59
N ASN A 174 8.45 -1.02 -19.84
CA ASN A 174 7.53 -2.08 -20.22
C ASN A 174 6.91 -2.76 -18.98
N TYR A 175 5.84 -3.51 -19.20
CA TYR A 175 5.11 -4.22 -18.15
C TYR A 175 6.00 -5.12 -17.27
N LEU A 176 6.94 -5.85 -17.88
CA LEU A 176 7.83 -6.75 -17.14
C LEU A 176 8.78 -5.98 -16.22
N TYR A 177 9.29 -4.84 -16.69
CA TYR A 177 10.14 -3.97 -15.89
C TYR A 177 9.37 -3.40 -14.71
N LEU A 178 8.17 -2.87 -14.95
CA LEU A 178 7.30 -2.35 -13.88
C LEU A 178 7.01 -3.43 -12.84
N ARG A 179 6.59 -4.62 -13.29
CA ARG A 179 6.30 -5.75 -12.40
C ARG A 179 7.49 -6.08 -11.49
N LYS A 180 8.68 -6.25 -12.06
CA LYS A 180 9.89 -6.56 -11.28
C LYS A 180 10.23 -5.45 -10.29
N LEU A 181 10.09 -4.19 -10.69
CA LEU A 181 10.33 -3.06 -9.80
C LEU A 181 9.30 -3.01 -8.65
N VAL A 182 8.01 -3.22 -8.93
CA VAL A 182 6.97 -3.27 -7.90
C VAL A 182 7.20 -4.44 -6.94
N ASP A 183 7.62 -5.61 -7.44
CA ASP A 183 8.07 -6.73 -6.61
C ASP A 183 9.26 -6.34 -5.71
N GLU A 184 10.27 -5.64 -6.22
CA GLU A 184 11.40 -5.17 -5.39
C GLU A 184 11.00 -4.11 -4.35
N ILE A 185 10.02 -3.25 -4.66
CA ILE A 185 9.48 -2.26 -3.71
C ILE A 185 8.81 -3.01 -2.55
N TYR A 186 7.99 -4.01 -2.83
CA TYR A 186 7.36 -4.87 -1.82
C TYR A 186 8.42 -5.59 -0.96
N LEU A 187 9.45 -6.14 -1.59
CA LEU A 187 10.47 -6.92 -0.87
C LEU A 187 11.45 -6.05 -0.07
N SER A 188 11.51 -4.74 -0.31
CA SER A 188 12.57 -3.89 0.25
C SER A 188 12.08 -2.67 1.01
N THR A 189 10.77 -2.45 1.08
CA THR A 189 10.19 -1.26 1.71
C THR A 189 8.92 -1.62 2.47
N ASP A 190 8.55 -0.75 3.39
CA ASP A 190 7.28 -0.74 4.12
C ASP A 190 6.17 0.03 3.37
N ARG A 191 6.41 0.42 2.10
CA ARG A 191 5.50 1.31 1.37
C ARG A 191 4.32 0.60 0.75
N ILE A 192 4.42 -0.70 0.50
CA ILE A 192 3.38 -1.49 -0.15
C ILE A 192 3.33 -2.88 0.48
N GLU A 193 2.12 -3.40 0.60
CA GLU A 193 1.84 -4.77 1.03
C GLU A 193 1.37 -5.63 -0.15
N ARG A 194 1.22 -6.93 0.07
CA ARG A 194 0.75 -7.85 -0.98
C ARG A 194 -0.30 -8.83 -0.48
N TYR A 195 -1.39 -8.96 -1.23
CA TYR A 195 -2.42 -9.97 -1.02
C TYR A 195 -2.81 -10.61 -2.35
N SER A 196 -2.57 -11.92 -2.48
CA SER A 196 -2.82 -12.65 -3.73
C SER A 196 -2.09 -12.02 -4.94
N TYR A 197 -2.82 -11.51 -5.91
CA TYR A 197 -2.30 -10.84 -7.12
C TYR A 197 -2.31 -9.30 -7.02
N TYR A 198 -2.71 -8.74 -5.87
CA TYR A 198 -2.80 -7.30 -5.62
C TYR A 198 -1.64 -6.81 -4.76
N TYR A 199 -1.18 -5.60 -5.06
CA TYR A 199 -0.39 -4.80 -4.14
C TYR A 199 -1.31 -3.82 -3.42
N LEU A 200 -0.98 -3.55 -2.18
CA LEU A 200 -1.84 -2.82 -1.26
C LEU A 200 -1.13 -1.62 -0.65
N ASP A 201 -1.90 -0.61 -0.31
CA ASP A 201 -1.49 0.36 0.71
C ASP A 201 -1.35 -0.36 2.06
N PRO A 202 -0.29 -0.11 2.85
CA PRO A 202 -0.08 -0.75 4.15
C PRO A 202 -1.21 -0.49 5.16
N GLY A 203 -2.01 0.55 4.97
CA GLY A 203 -3.15 0.87 5.82
C GLY A 203 -4.41 0.05 5.53
N VAL A 204 -4.39 -0.88 4.57
CA VAL A 204 -5.51 -1.78 4.28
C VAL A 204 -5.69 -2.82 5.38
N ILE A 205 -6.83 -2.78 6.07
CA ILE A 205 -7.15 -3.70 7.18
C ILE A 205 -7.75 -5.01 6.67
N SER A 206 -8.72 -4.94 5.76
CA SER A 206 -9.44 -6.09 5.19
C SER A 206 -9.26 -6.16 3.66
N PRO A 207 -8.14 -6.68 3.15
CA PRO A 207 -7.88 -6.73 1.70
C PRO A 207 -8.99 -7.42 0.91
N GLU A 208 -9.50 -8.55 1.41
CA GLU A 208 -10.56 -9.34 0.77
C GLU A 208 -11.84 -8.51 0.58
N GLU A 209 -12.31 -7.83 1.63
CA GLU A 209 -13.53 -7.03 1.59
C GLU A 209 -13.40 -5.84 0.63
N ILE A 210 -12.24 -5.16 0.63
CA ILE A 210 -11.99 -4.03 -0.27
C ILE A 210 -11.96 -4.49 -1.72
N ILE A 211 -11.22 -5.57 -2.01
CA ILE A 211 -11.09 -6.09 -3.38
C ILE A 211 -12.45 -6.57 -3.89
N ASP A 212 -13.22 -7.29 -3.09
CA ASP A 212 -14.56 -7.76 -3.44
C ASP A 212 -15.49 -6.58 -3.80
N GLU A 213 -15.50 -5.50 -3.01
CA GLU A 213 -16.29 -4.30 -3.31
C GLU A 213 -15.84 -3.58 -4.58
N ILE A 214 -14.52 -3.47 -4.82
CA ILE A 214 -13.95 -2.88 -6.05
C ILE A 214 -14.40 -3.69 -7.28
N GLU A 215 -14.31 -5.03 -7.20
CA GLU A 215 -14.68 -5.92 -8.30
C GLU A 215 -16.19 -5.93 -8.58
N MET A 216 -17.04 -5.80 -7.54
CA MET A 216 -18.49 -5.68 -7.71
C MET A 216 -18.91 -4.38 -8.41
N ARG A 217 -18.08 -3.33 -8.35
CA ARG A 217 -18.35 -2.01 -8.92
C ARG A 217 -17.84 -1.85 -10.36
N GLN A 218 -18.27 -2.74 -11.25
CA GLN A 218 -17.82 -2.76 -12.65
C GLN A 218 -18.20 -1.49 -13.43
N ASN A 219 -19.26 -0.79 -13.02
CA ASN A 219 -19.76 0.41 -13.71
C ASN A 219 -19.23 1.73 -13.13
N VAL A 220 -18.30 1.67 -12.17
CA VAL A 220 -17.65 2.85 -11.60
C VAL A 220 -16.22 2.87 -12.06
N ASP A 221 -15.84 3.93 -12.77
CA ASP A 221 -14.46 4.20 -13.13
C ASP A 221 -13.67 4.70 -11.91
N TYR A 222 -12.37 4.45 -11.90
CA TYR A 222 -11.48 5.04 -10.91
C TYR A 222 -11.49 6.56 -10.98
N TYR A 223 -11.50 7.21 -9.81
CA TYR A 223 -11.20 8.63 -9.71
C TYR A 223 -9.83 8.92 -10.30
N LEU A 224 -9.64 10.04 -11.01
CA LEU A 224 -8.39 10.36 -11.69
C LEU A 224 -7.74 11.63 -11.09
N PRO A 225 -6.87 11.51 -10.07
CA PRO A 225 -6.11 12.63 -9.55
C PRO A 225 -5.09 13.13 -10.58
N ARG A 226 -4.66 14.40 -10.47
CA ARG A 226 -3.56 14.88 -11.31
C ARG A 226 -2.27 14.13 -10.94
N LYS A 227 -1.39 13.86 -11.92
CA LYS A 227 -0.08 13.20 -11.69
C LYS A 227 0.70 13.80 -10.51
N LYS A 228 0.74 15.13 -10.39
CA LYS A 228 1.42 15.83 -9.28
C LYS A 228 0.82 15.56 -7.89
N ASP A 229 -0.47 15.22 -7.82
CA ASP A 229 -1.14 14.90 -6.56
C ASP A 229 -0.91 13.42 -6.21
N ILE A 230 -0.82 12.52 -7.20
CA ILE A 230 -0.34 11.14 -7.02
C ILE A 230 1.09 11.13 -6.48
N LEU A 231 2.01 11.86 -7.12
CA LEU A 231 3.40 11.93 -6.69
C LEU A 231 3.56 12.56 -5.30
N TYR A 232 2.70 13.53 -4.95
CA TYR A 232 2.64 14.05 -3.59
C TYR A 232 2.20 12.96 -2.62
N ALA A 233 1.09 12.28 -2.91
CA ALA A 233 0.55 11.23 -2.05
C ALA A 233 1.58 10.13 -1.81
N GLY A 234 2.26 9.69 -2.87
CA GLY A 234 3.28 8.67 -2.76
C GLY A 234 4.57 9.13 -2.11
N SER A 235 4.85 10.44 -2.00
CA SER A 235 6.01 10.95 -1.27
C SER A 235 5.74 11.16 0.22
N ASN A 236 4.48 11.45 0.58
CA ASN A 236 4.07 11.80 1.94
C ASN A 236 3.23 10.71 2.62
N GLU A 237 2.88 9.64 1.89
CA GLU A 237 2.01 8.55 2.34
C GLU A 237 0.61 9.03 2.75
N GLU A 238 0.20 10.20 2.25
CA GLU A 238 -1.13 10.75 2.42
C GLU A 238 -1.49 11.80 1.37
N GLU A 239 -2.79 11.95 1.13
CA GLU A 239 -3.33 13.01 0.28
C GLU A 239 -3.14 14.40 0.92
N LYS A 240 -3.02 15.44 0.07
CA LYS A 240 -3.09 16.83 0.54
C LYS A 240 -4.42 17.09 1.23
N LEU A 241 -4.37 17.67 2.42
CA LEU A 241 -5.60 18.01 3.14
C LEU A 241 -6.46 18.98 2.32
N ASN A 242 -7.74 18.64 2.17
CA ASN A 242 -8.75 19.52 1.61
C ASN A 242 -9.28 20.52 2.65
N SER A 243 -10.20 21.41 2.26
CA SER A 243 -10.75 22.42 3.18
C SER A 243 -11.55 21.82 4.35
N VAL A 244 -12.26 20.72 4.12
CA VAL A 244 -13.07 20.02 5.14
C VAL A 244 -12.14 19.40 6.19
N GLN A 245 -11.10 18.69 5.75
CA GLN A 245 -10.12 18.07 6.63
C GLN A 245 -9.35 19.11 7.47
N ARG A 246 -8.95 20.24 6.87
CA ARG A 246 -8.31 21.34 7.62
C ARG A 246 -9.25 21.98 8.64
N LYS A 247 -10.54 22.10 8.31
CA LYS A 247 -11.58 22.60 9.23
C LYS A 247 -11.77 21.61 10.40
N PHE A 248 -11.81 20.32 10.11
CA PHE A 248 -11.90 19.27 11.13
C PHE A 248 -10.69 19.28 12.07
N LYS A 249 -9.45 19.34 11.55
CA LYS A 249 -8.23 19.50 12.36
C LYS A 249 -8.31 20.72 13.29
N LYS A 250 -8.77 21.87 12.76
CA LYS A 250 -8.95 23.09 13.57
C LYS A 250 -9.99 22.92 14.68
N MET A 251 -11.07 22.17 14.43
CA MET A 251 -12.06 21.85 15.46
C MET A 251 -11.44 21.01 16.58
N LEU A 252 -10.65 19.98 16.25
CA LEU A 252 -9.93 19.18 17.24
C LEU A 252 -9.04 20.05 18.14
N ILE A 253 -8.28 20.98 17.54
CA ILE A 253 -7.37 21.86 18.29
C ILE A 253 -8.13 22.85 19.16
N ASN A 254 -9.12 23.56 18.61
CA ASN A 254 -9.74 24.68 19.30
C ASN A 254 -10.83 24.27 20.28
N ASP A 255 -11.65 23.28 19.91
CA ASP A 255 -12.86 22.95 20.67
C ASP A 255 -12.57 21.90 21.77
N PHE A 256 -11.58 21.04 21.52
CA PHE A 256 -11.11 19.99 22.43
C PHE A 256 -9.74 20.27 23.06
N SER A 257 -9.10 21.40 22.73
CA SER A 257 -7.77 21.78 23.24
C SER A 257 -6.69 20.72 22.97
N ILE A 258 -6.80 20.01 21.83
CA ILE A 258 -5.85 18.95 21.45
C ILE A 258 -4.59 19.59 20.85
N PRO A 259 -3.37 19.20 21.28
CA PRO A 259 -2.12 19.63 20.66
C PRO A 259 -2.09 19.35 19.16
N GLU A 260 -1.39 20.20 18.39
CA GLU A 260 -1.44 20.14 16.92
C GLU A 260 -0.95 18.80 16.34
N ASP A 261 0.13 18.25 16.88
CA ASP A 261 0.67 16.93 16.53
C ASP A 261 -0.35 15.81 16.79
N ARG A 262 -1.01 15.84 17.96
CA ARG A 262 -2.06 14.87 18.30
C ARG A 262 -3.30 15.03 17.43
N ALA A 263 -3.65 16.25 17.04
CA ALA A 263 -4.76 16.49 16.12
C ALA A 263 -4.45 16.01 14.69
N GLU A 264 -3.18 16.05 14.27
CA GLU A 264 -2.71 15.42 13.02
C GLU A 264 -2.86 13.91 13.07
N ASP A 265 -2.39 13.27 14.15
CA ASP A 265 -2.54 11.82 14.36
C ASP A 265 -4.02 11.39 14.28
N ILE A 266 -4.91 12.06 15.04
CA ILE A 266 -6.34 11.72 15.08
C ILE A 266 -6.98 11.88 13.70
N LEU A 267 -6.68 12.99 12.99
CA LEU A 267 -7.20 13.20 11.65
C LEU A 267 -6.68 12.13 10.68
N TRP A 268 -5.41 11.76 10.79
CA TRP A 268 -4.83 10.71 9.95
C TRP A 268 -5.53 9.37 10.18
N THR A 269 -5.70 8.96 11.45
CA THR A 269 -6.40 7.71 11.81
C THR A 269 -7.84 7.72 11.31
N MET A 270 -8.62 8.78 11.57
CA MET A 270 -10.01 8.85 11.09
C MET A 270 -10.11 8.82 9.56
N LYS A 271 -9.18 9.47 8.84
CA LYS A 271 -9.14 9.36 7.36
C LYS A 271 -8.87 7.92 6.92
N LEU A 272 -7.99 7.20 7.61
CA LEU A 272 -7.67 5.81 7.31
C LEU A 272 -8.85 4.87 7.63
N ASP A 273 -9.55 5.11 8.73
CA ASP A 273 -10.78 4.39 9.11
C ASP A 273 -11.85 4.58 8.03
N ILE A 274 -12.07 5.82 7.56
CA ILE A 274 -12.99 6.09 6.44
C ILE A 274 -12.56 5.36 5.17
N LYS A 275 -11.25 5.33 4.85
CA LYS A 275 -10.73 4.60 3.68
C LYS A 275 -11.02 3.09 3.75
N ASN A 276 -11.03 2.54 4.96
CA ASN A 276 -11.39 1.15 5.27
C ASN A 276 -12.90 0.93 5.51
N ASP A 277 -13.77 1.89 5.14
CA ASP A 277 -15.24 1.80 5.28
C ASP A 277 -15.75 1.66 6.73
N PHE A 278 -15.00 2.16 7.71
CA PHE A 278 -15.51 2.28 9.08
C PHE A 278 -16.53 3.40 9.20
N SER A 279 -17.60 3.13 9.95
CA SER A 279 -18.68 4.10 10.15
C SER A 279 -18.26 5.31 10.99
N SER A 280 -18.86 6.47 10.75
CA SER A 280 -18.72 7.63 11.64
C SER A 280 -19.12 7.35 13.09
N MET A 281 -19.98 6.36 13.34
CA MET A 281 -20.37 5.99 14.70
C MET A 281 -19.25 5.27 15.46
N SER A 282 -18.51 4.35 14.82
CA SER A 282 -17.37 3.69 15.46
C SER A 282 -16.26 4.68 15.76
N MET A 283 -15.92 5.55 14.80
CA MET A 283 -14.94 6.62 15.03
C MET A 283 -15.34 7.58 16.16
N LEU A 284 -16.63 7.91 16.28
CA LEU A 284 -17.14 8.72 17.39
C LEU A 284 -16.94 7.99 18.74
N GLN A 285 -17.24 6.69 18.80
CA GLN A 285 -17.07 5.89 20.00
C GLN A 285 -15.60 5.84 20.41
N ASP A 286 -14.69 5.58 19.48
CA ASP A 286 -13.26 5.53 19.73
C ASP A 286 -12.73 6.87 20.22
N PHE A 287 -13.14 7.98 19.59
CA PHE A 287 -12.78 9.32 20.04
C PHE A 287 -13.31 9.63 21.44
N ALA A 288 -14.53 9.19 21.77
CA ALA A 288 -15.15 9.43 23.08
C ALA A 288 -14.52 8.63 24.23
N ILE A 289 -13.68 7.62 23.94
CA ILE A 289 -12.91 6.91 24.96
C ILE A 289 -11.85 7.84 25.57
N ASP A 290 -11.20 8.65 24.74
CA ASP A 290 -10.07 9.49 25.14
C ASP A 290 -10.45 10.96 25.40
N TYR A 291 -11.56 11.42 24.82
CA TYR A 291 -11.95 12.84 24.84
C TYR A 291 -13.38 13.05 25.32
N GLU A 292 -13.52 13.79 26.44
CA GLU A 292 -14.81 14.12 27.02
C GLU A 292 -15.54 15.24 26.26
N PHE A 293 -16.82 15.01 25.96
CA PHE A 293 -17.71 16.03 25.41
C PHE A 293 -18.36 16.84 26.54
N LYS A 294 -18.25 18.17 26.48
CA LYS A 294 -18.75 19.10 27.50
C LYS A 294 -20.28 19.14 27.58
N ASN A 295 -20.96 18.92 26.47
CA ASN A 295 -22.42 18.95 26.36
C ASN A 295 -22.91 18.37 25.02
N GLU A 296 -24.22 18.11 24.95
CA GLU A 296 -24.89 17.58 23.75
C GLU A 296 -24.65 18.42 22.50
N LYS A 297 -24.59 19.75 22.63
CA LYS A 297 -24.34 20.65 21.48
C LYS A 297 -22.95 20.43 20.88
N GLN A 298 -21.92 20.21 21.71
CA GLN A 298 -20.58 19.88 21.23
C GLN A 298 -20.56 18.52 20.52
N THR A 299 -21.28 17.53 21.07
CA THR A 299 -21.43 16.21 20.44
C THR A 299 -22.09 16.32 19.07
N GLN A 300 -23.20 17.06 18.96
CA GLN A 300 -23.91 17.26 17.69
C GLN A 300 -23.04 17.95 16.63
N GLU A 301 -22.27 18.98 17.01
CA GLU A 301 -21.38 19.67 16.07
C GLU A 301 -20.22 18.76 15.63
N PHE A 302 -19.63 17.99 16.54
CA PHE A 302 -18.59 17.04 16.20
C PHE A 302 -19.10 15.98 15.22
N VAL A 303 -20.27 15.36 15.50
CA VAL A 303 -20.88 14.36 14.61
C VAL A 303 -21.14 14.94 13.22
N LYS A 304 -21.63 16.19 13.15
CA LYS A 304 -21.82 16.87 11.88
C LYS A 304 -20.51 17.02 11.11
N GLN A 305 -19.44 17.47 11.77
CA GLN A 305 -18.13 17.67 11.14
C GLN A 305 -17.47 16.35 10.76
N LEU A 306 -17.70 15.28 11.54
CA LEU A 306 -17.24 13.93 11.24
C LEU A 306 -17.95 13.34 10.02
N ASN A 307 -19.26 13.58 9.89
CA ASN A 307 -20.00 13.20 8.69
C ASN A 307 -19.54 14.00 7.45
N GLU A 308 -19.27 15.31 7.61
CA GLU A 308 -18.66 16.13 6.55
C GLU A 308 -17.28 15.55 6.14
N LEU A 309 -16.45 15.18 7.11
CA LEU A 309 -15.14 14.54 6.89
C LEU A 309 -15.28 13.23 6.13
N HIS A 310 -16.19 12.35 6.56
CA HIS A 310 -16.46 11.05 5.93
C HIS A 310 -16.87 11.21 4.46
N ASN A 311 -17.86 12.07 4.19
CA ASN A 311 -18.37 12.26 2.83
C ASN A 311 -17.37 12.94 1.88
N ASN A 312 -16.33 13.60 2.42
CA ASN A 312 -15.29 14.31 1.67
C ASN A 312 -13.91 13.65 1.79
N THR A 313 -13.86 12.39 2.21
CA THR A 313 -12.65 11.57 2.22
C THR A 313 -12.79 10.48 1.16
N ARG A 314 -11.71 10.23 0.42
CA ARG A 314 -11.70 9.24 -0.66
C ARG A 314 -11.65 7.85 -0.06
N MET A 315 -12.47 6.95 -0.58
CA MET A 315 -12.59 5.57 -0.07
C MET A 315 -12.09 4.57 -1.10
N TRP A 316 -11.44 3.51 -0.62
CA TRP A 316 -10.89 2.48 -1.49
C TRP A 316 -11.98 1.63 -2.14
N ILE A 317 -13.01 1.26 -1.39
CA ILE A 317 -14.21 0.58 -1.91
C ILE A 317 -14.95 1.40 -2.98
N LEU A 318 -14.71 2.72 -3.04
CA LEU A 318 -15.28 3.63 -4.03
C LEU A 318 -14.29 3.96 -5.15
N LYS A 319 -13.25 3.14 -5.36
CA LYS A 319 -12.23 3.34 -6.41
C LYS A 319 -11.60 4.74 -6.37
N GLY A 320 -11.38 5.24 -5.16
CA GLY A 320 -10.77 6.54 -4.89
C GLY A 320 -11.72 7.74 -5.02
N HIS A 321 -13.02 7.55 -5.23
CA HIS A 321 -14.00 8.64 -5.12
C HIS A 321 -14.35 8.93 -3.65
N THR A 322 -14.84 10.15 -3.38
CA THR A 322 -15.55 10.42 -2.12
C THR A 322 -17.03 10.03 -2.25
N PRO A 323 -17.73 9.73 -1.13
CA PRO A 323 -19.18 9.55 -1.16
C PRO A 323 -19.94 10.73 -1.76
N GLU A 324 -19.50 11.98 -1.48
CA GLU A 324 -20.14 13.17 -2.03
C GLU A 324 -20.00 13.25 -3.56
N GLU A 325 -18.81 12.95 -4.11
CA GLU A 325 -18.57 12.96 -5.56
C GLU A 325 -19.50 11.98 -6.31
N LEU A 326 -19.66 10.75 -5.79
CA LEU A 326 -20.56 9.77 -6.40
C LEU A 326 -22.02 10.17 -6.28
N PHE A 327 -22.42 10.70 -5.13
CA PHE A 327 -23.79 11.15 -4.91
C PHE A 327 -24.16 12.35 -5.80
N GLU A 328 -23.24 13.29 -6.02
CA GLU A 328 -23.42 14.39 -6.97
C GLU A 328 -23.57 13.88 -8.41
N GLU A 329 -22.81 12.85 -8.82
CA GLU A 329 -22.93 12.25 -10.14
C GLU A 329 -24.28 11.54 -10.32
N GLU A 330 -24.71 10.73 -9.35
CA GLU A 330 -26.02 10.09 -9.36
C GLU A 330 -27.16 11.11 -9.45
N ARG A 331 -27.07 12.22 -8.71
CA ARG A 331 -28.05 13.31 -8.75
C ARG A 331 -28.23 13.93 -10.13
N LYS A 332 -27.21 13.96 -10.99
CA LYS A 332 -27.34 14.44 -12.38
C LYS A 332 -28.24 13.53 -13.22
N HIS A 333 -28.33 12.24 -12.85
CA HIS A 333 -29.12 11.23 -13.54
C HIS A 333 -30.50 10.99 -12.90
N LEU A 334 -30.72 11.48 -11.68
CA LEU A 334 -32.03 11.43 -11.03
C LEU A 334 -32.95 12.51 -11.62
N GLN A 335 -34.14 12.09 -12.07
CA GLN A 335 -35.19 13.06 -12.37
C GLN A 335 -35.67 13.71 -11.06
N PRO A 336 -35.94 15.03 -11.06
CA PRO A 336 -36.54 15.67 -9.90
C PRO A 336 -37.83 14.93 -9.56
N LEU A 337 -37.99 14.54 -8.29
CA LEU A 337 -39.27 14.09 -7.77
C LEU A 337 -40.33 15.11 -8.19
N SER A 338 -41.40 14.66 -8.84
CA SER A 338 -42.50 15.53 -9.26
C SER A 338 -42.91 16.37 -8.06
N LYS A 339 -42.82 17.70 -8.17
CA LYS A 339 -43.35 18.62 -7.17
C LYS A 339 -44.87 18.51 -7.19
N ASN A 340 -45.41 17.46 -6.58
CA ASN A 340 -46.79 17.50 -6.16
C ASN A 340 -46.84 18.43 -4.96
N GLU A 341 -47.50 19.54 -5.20
CA GLU A 341 -47.73 20.65 -4.29
C GLU A 341 -48.17 20.10 -2.93
N ARG A 342 -47.47 20.54 -1.89
CA ARG A 342 -47.88 20.34 -0.51
C ARG A 342 -49.18 21.11 -0.32
N ASP A 343 -50.31 20.45 -0.43
CA ASP A 343 -51.54 20.90 0.21
C ASP A 343 -51.69 20.19 1.56
N GLY A 344 -52.01 20.97 2.57
CA GLY A 344 -51.90 20.59 3.96
C GLY A 344 -53.02 19.66 4.41
N SER A 345 -52.66 18.50 4.93
CA SER A 345 -53.34 17.88 6.08
C SER A 345 -52.53 16.69 6.59
N VAL A 346 -52.10 16.78 7.85
CA VAL A 346 -51.64 15.63 8.63
C VAL A 346 -52.84 14.71 8.83
N GLY A 347 -52.80 13.50 8.25
CA GLY A 347 -53.86 12.50 8.44
C GLY A 347 -53.69 11.28 7.52
N GLU A 348 -53.33 10.14 8.11
CA GLU A 348 -53.39 8.76 7.58
C GLU A 348 -52.85 8.52 6.17
N GLN A 349 -51.56 8.17 6.06
CA GLN A 349 -51.13 7.30 4.98
C GLN A 349 -51.66 5.89 5.24
N THR A 350 -52.67 5.50 4.46
CA THR A 350 -53.09 4.11 4.31
C THR A 350 -51.88 3.29 3.90
N VAL A 351 -51.48 2.32 4.73
CA VAL A 351 -50.46 1.33 4.37
C VAL A 351 -51.01 0.53 3.19
N VAL A 352 -50.57 0.87 1.98
CA VAL A 352 -50.74 0.01 0.82
C VAL A 352 -49.91 -1.24 1.12
N LYS A 353 -50.62 -2.32 1.44
CA LYS A 353 -50.04 -3.62 1.77
C LYS A 353 -49.40 -4.18 0.50
N GLY A 354 -48.13 -3.84 0.27
CA GLY A 354 -47.33 -4.46 -0.78
C GLY A 354 -47.33 -5.98 -0.62
N GLU A 355 -47.21 -6.70 -1.73
CA GLU A 355 -47.11 -8.15 -1.74
C GLU A 355 -46.05 -8.62 -0.74
N LYS A 356 -46.39 -9.61 0.08
CA LYS A 356 -45.46 -10.16 1.08
C LYS A 356 -44.30 -10.81 0.34
N VAL A 357 -43.13 -10.16 0.33
CA VAL A 357 -41.86 -10.73 -0.13
C VAL A 357 -41.57 -12.01 0.68
N GLY A 358 -41.42 -13.14 -0.01
CA GLY A 358 -41.05 -14.40 0.58
C GLY A 358 -39.59 -14.37 1.07
N ARG A 359 -39.29 -15.06 2.18
CA ARG A 359 -37.94 -15.08 2.79
C ARG A 359 -36.82 -15.48 1.81
N ASN A 360 -37.11 -16.24 0.75
CA ASN A 360 -36.12 -16.70 -0.23
C ASN A 360 -36.10 -15.87 -1.53
N ASP A 361 -37.01 -14.89 -1.68
CA ASP A 361 -37.11 -14.06 -2.88
C ASP A 361 -35.98 -13.03 -2.93
N PRO A 362 -35.67 -12.46 -4.11
CA PRO A 362 -34.74 -11.35 -4.24
C PRO A 362 -35.14 -10.18 -3.34
N CYS A 363 -34.16 -9.60 -2.64
CA CYS A 363 -34.41 -8.53 -1.68
C CYS A 363 -34.83 -7.23 -2.40
N PRO A 364 -35.95 -6.60 -2.00
CA PRO A 364 -36.48 -5.42 -2.70
C PRO A 364 -35.61 -4.16 -2.53
N CYS A 365 -34.58 -4.18 -1.69
CA CYS A 365 -33.61 -3.09 -1.55
C CYS A 365 -32.59 -3.02 -2.70
N GLY A 366 -32.69 -3.89 -3.70
CA GLY A 366 -31.79 -3.90 -4.86
C GLY A 366 -30.44 -4.59 -4.62
N SER A 367 -30.21 -5.18 -3.44
CA SER A 367 -28.94 -5.81 -3.07
C SER A 367 -28.60 -7.10 -3.83
N GLY A 368 -29.51 -7.64 -4.65
CA GLY A 368 -29.35 -8.93 -5.34
C GLY A 368 -29.34 -10.17 -4.42
N LYS A 369 -29.29 -10.00 -3.10
CA LYS A 369 -29.32 -11.09 -2.11
C LYS A 369 -30.75 -11.58 -1.87
N LYS A 370 -30.93 -12.80 -1.34
CA LYS A 370 -32.25 -13.29 -0.87
C LYS A 370 -32.70 -12.47 0.34
N TYR A 371 -34.00 -12.17 0.46
CA TYR A 371 -34.55 -11.29 1.50
C TYR A 371 -34.11 -11.68 2.93
N LYS A 372 -34.08 -12.98 3.25
CA LYS A 372 -33.60 -13.48 4.55
C LYS A 372 -32.13 -13.22 4.87
N LYS A 373 -31.29 -13.02 3.86
CA LYS A 373 -29.84 -12.80 3.99
C LYS A 373 -29.46 -11.32 3.83
N CYS A 374 -30.46 -10.43 3.71
CA CYS A 374 -30.24 -9.00 3.57
C CYS A 374 -31.08 -8.26 4.61
N CYS A 375 -32.19 -7.65 4.21
CA CYS A 375 -32.99 -6.80 5.10
C CYS A 375 -33.63 -7.56 6.28
N LEU A 376 -33.84 -8.88 6.18
CA LEU A 376 -34.42 -9.67 7.27
C LEU A 376 -33.36 -10.38 8.14
N GLY A 377 -32.10 -10.35 7.73
CA GLY A 377 -30.98 -11.02 8.43
C GLY A 377 -30.16 -10.09 9.33
N LYS A 378 -30.52 -8.80 9.41
CA LYS A 378 -29.90 -7.82 10.30
C LYS A 378 -30.51 -7.87 11.71
N GLU A 379 -30.38 -9.00 12.37
CA GLU A 379 -30.41 -9.08 13.85
C GLU A 379 -29.37 -10.12 14.27
N SER A 380 -28.15 -9.64 14.54
CA SER A 380 -27.11 -10.25 15.35
C SER A 380 -26.17 -9.14 15.78
#